data_AF-A0A1V4XUK3-F1
#
_entry.id   AF-A0A1V4XUK3-F1
#
_cell.length_a   1.000
_cell.length_b   1.000
_cell.length_c   1.000
_cell.angle_alpha   90.00
_cell.angle_beta   90.00
_cell.angle_gamma   90.00
#
_symmetry.space_group_name_H-M   'P 1'
#
loop_
_entity.id
_entity.type
_entity.pdbx_description
1 polymer ?
#
loop_
_entity_poly.entity_id
_entity_poly.type
_entity_poly.pdbx_seq_one_letter_code
_entity_poly.pdbx_strand_id
1 'polypeptide(L)'
;MKFEPWVITRLKALGIPEPVSEYKFCPDRRWRIDYCWPQYKLAVEIEGGVWNYGRHNRAVSFLKDMEKYNKLAIMGFSLLRFTPQQWGTGEAALTIQKWFDGHQAIIKEHGQDCT
;
A
#
# COMPACT_ATOMS: atom_id res chain seq x y z
N MET A 1 -2.16 -2.23 14.35
CA MET A 1 -2.39 -3.67 14.11
C MET A 1 -1.19 -4.14 13.31
N LYS A 2 -0.40 -5.11 13.81
CA LYS A 2 0.73 -5.65 13.03
C LYS A 2 0.15 -6.76 12.14
N PHE A 3 0.14 -6.56 10.83
CA PHE A 3 -0.32 -7.58 9.90
C PHE A 3 0.68 -8.74 9.86
N GLU A 4 0.18 -9.95 9.60
CA GLU A 4 1.00 -11.16 9.62
C GLU A 4 2.19 -11.05 8.65
N PRO A 5 3.43 -11.35 9.10
CA PRO A 5 4.64 -11.16 8.29
C PRO A 5 4.70 -11.97 6.98
N TRP A 6 3.90 -13.03 6.88
CA TRP A 6 4.04 -14.03 5.81
C TRP A 6 3.77 -13.46 4.40
N VAL A 7 2.92 -12.44 4.25
CA VAL A 7 2.70 -11.77 2.95
C VAL A 7 3.99 -11.11 2.48
N ILE A 8 4.70 -10.43 3.37
CA ILE A 8 5.99 -9.81 3.07
C ILE A 8 7.04 -10.87 2.74
N THR A 9 7.09 -11.96 3.53
CA THR A 9 7.96 -13.10 3.22
C THR A 9 7.69 -13.68 1.82
N ARG A 10 6.42 -13.78 1.43
CA ARG A 10 6.03 -14.28 0.11
C ARG A 10 6.44 -13.32 -1.01
N LEU A 11 6.25 -12.01 -0.83
CA LEU A 11 6.70 -11.00 -1.80
C LEU A 11 8.21 -11.08 -2.00
N LYS A 12 8.97 -11.22 -0.91
CA LYS A 12 10.43 -11.40 -0.97
C LYS A 12 10.82 -12.67 -1.74
N ALA A 13 10.12 -13.78 -1.54
CA ALA A 13 10.37 -15.03 -2.28
C ALA A 13 10.09 -14.90 -3.79
N LEU A 14 9.28 -13.91 -4.20
CA LEU A 14 9.00 -13.57 -5.60
C LEU A 14 9.96 -12.53 -6.17
N GLY A 15 11.00 -12.11 -5.42
CA GLY A 15 11.96 -11.10 -5.86
C GLY A 15 11.44 -9.66 -5.78
N ILE A 16 10.29 -9.43 -5.13
CA ILE A 16 9.78 -8.08 -4.89
C ILE A 16 10.55 -7.48 -3.70
N PRO A 17 11.04 -6.22 -3.80
CA PRO A 17 11.74 -5.55 -2.71
C PRO A 17 10.89 -5.45 -1.44
N GLU A 18 11.53 -5.21 -0.31
CA GLU A 18 10.80 -5.03 0.95
C GLU A 18 10.13 -3.64 0.99
N PRO A 19 8.84 -3.53 1.37
CA PRO A 19 8.19 -2.24 1.53
C PRO A 19 8.63 -1.55 2.83
N VAL A 20 8.52 -0.23 2.83
CA VAL A 20 8.55 0.60 4.05
C VAL A 20 7.18 0.52 4.72
N SER A 21 7.15 0.10 5.97
CA SER A 21 5.92 0.11 6.79
C SER A 21 5.62 1.50 7.35
N GLU A 22 4.33 1.81 7.55
CA GLU A 22 3.87 3.05 8.20
C GLU A 22 4.44 4.33 7.55
N TYR A 23 4.57 4.29 6.22
CA TYR A 23 5.27 5.30 5.43
C TYR A 23 4.55 6.64 5.45
N LYS A 24 5.22 7.66 6.00
CA LYS A 24 4.73 9.05 6.00
C LYS A 24 5.00 9.69 4.64
N PHE A 25 4.01 9.70 3.75
CA PHE A 25 4.16 10.21 2.39
C PHE A 25 3.98 11.73 2.26
N CYS A 26 3.37 12.38 3.26
CA CYS A 26 2.96 13.78 3.21
C CYS A 26 3.70 14.58 4.30
N PRO A 27 4.56 15.58 3.98
CA PRO A 27 5.35 16.28 5.00
C PRO A 27 4.52 17.06 6.02
N ASP A 28 3.49 17.76 5.54
CA ASP A 28 2.61 18.70 6.24
C ASP A 28 1.49 18.02 7.04
N ARG A 29 1.16 16.77 6.72
CA ARG A 29 0.16 15.97 7.44
C ARG A 29 0.83 14.77 8.12
N ARG A 30 0.18 14.22 9.15
CA ARG A 30 0.67 13.01 9.84
C ARG A 30 0.19 11.71 9.19
N TRP A 31 -0.26 11.76 7.93
CA TRP A 31 -0.76 10.58 7.23
C TRP A 31 0.34 9.55 6.99
N ARG A 32 -0.02 8.29 7.19
CA ARG A 32 0.81 7.12 6.97
C ARG A 32 0.08 6.15 6.06
N ILE A 33 0.83 5.39 5.29
CA ILE A 33 0.35 4.24 4.53
C ILE A 33 0.92 2.98 5.17
N ASP A 34 0.12 1.92 5.30
CA ASP A 34 0.53 0.68 5.97
C ASP A 34 1.82 0.12 5.37
N TYR A 35 1.90 0.03 4.03
CA TYR A 35 3.09 -0.39 3.29
C TYR A 35 3.30 0.46 2.05
N CYS A 36 4.54 0.83 1.78
CA CYS A 36 4.88 1.60 0.59
C CYS A 36 6.21 1.15 0.00
N TRP A 37 6.32 1.15 -1.32
CA TRP A 37 7.58 1.19 -2.01
C TRP A 37 7.80 2.58 -2.62
N PRO A 38 8.52 3.50 -1.92
CA PRO A 38 8.61 4.90 -2.34
C PRO A 38 9.26 5.10 -3.70
N GLN A 39 10.28 4.28 -4.02
CA GLN A 39 10.98 4.31 -5.31
C GLN A 39 10.05 3.99 -6.47
N TYR A 40 9.18 2.98 -6.30
CA TYR A 40 8.21 2.58 -7.33
C TYR A 40 6.89 3.36 -7.25
N LYS A 41 6.74 4.27 -6.28
CA LYS A 41 5.48 4.98 -6.02
C LYS A 41 4.28 4.05 -5.85
N LEU A 42 4.47 2.88 -5.24
CA LEU A 42 3.39 1.97 -4.88
C LEU A 42 3.05 2.11 -3.39
N ALA A 43 1.78 2.35 -3.08
CA ALA A 43 1.22 2.38 -1.74
C ALA A 43 0.19 1.27 -1.56
N VAL A 44 0.16 0.68 -0.37
CA VAL A 44 -0.78 -0.36 0.03
C VAL A 44 -1.38 0.00 1.38
N GLU A 45 -2.71 0.07 1.42
CA GLU A 45 -3.48 0.27 2.66
C GLU A 45 -4.33 -0.98 2.96
N ILE A 46 -4.39 -1.38 4.22
CA ILE A 46 -5.19 -2.50 4.70
C ILE A 46 -6.36 -1.97 5.53
N GLU A 47 -7.50 -1.86 4.86
CA GLU A 47 -8.72 -1.24 5.33
C GLU A 47 -9.43 -2.13 6.36
N GLY A 48 -9.28 -1.76 7.63
CA GLY A 48 -10.01 -2.37 8.73
C GLY A 48 -11.49 -2.00 8.73
N GLY A 49 -12.33 -2.89 9.25
CA GLY A 49 -13.70 -2.53 9.61
C GLY A 49 -14.68 -2.30 8.45
N VAL A 50 -14.37 -2.77 7.23
CA VAL A 50 -15.28 -2.75 6.06
C VAL A 50 -16.69 -3.26 6.39
N TRP A 51 -16.81 -4.24 7.30
CA TRP A 51 -18.07 -4.86 7.72
C TRP A 51 -18.66 -4.29 9.03
N ASN A 52 -17.95 -3.40 9.70
CA ASN A 52 -18.35 -2.89 11.01
C ASN A 52 -19.22 -1.63 10.84
N TYR A 53 -20.50 -1.78 10.51
CA TYR A 53 -21.45 -0.66 10.43
C TYR A 53 -22.08 -0.36 11.81
N GLY A 54 -21.72 0.78 12.42
CA GLY A 54 -22.23 1.22 13.73
C GLY A 54 -22.82 2.64 13.68
N ARG A 55 -23.68 2.97 14.66
CA ARG A 55 -24.59 4.14 14.70
C ARG A 55 -23.92 5.53 14.61
N HIS A 56 -22.62 5.64 14.88
CA HIS A 56 -21.84 6.90 14.80
C HIS A 56 -21.08 6.99 13.48
N ASN A 57 -21.82 6.88 12.37
CA ASN A 57 -21.28 6.63 11.04
C ASN A 57 -20.01 7.43 10.73
N ARG A 58 -19.01 6.65 10.34
CA ARG A 58 -17.63 6.95 9.93
C ARG A 58 -17.51 7.87 8.73
N ALA A 59 -18.56 8.59 8.35
CA ALA A 59 -18.55 9.48 7.19
C ALA A 59 -17.42 10.50 7.31
N VAL A 60 -17.17 11.04 8.51
CA VAL A 60 -16.04 11.96 8.74
C VAL A 60 -14.69 11.28 8.51
N SER A 61 -14.49 10.05 9.00
CA SER A 61 -13.24 9.31 8.77
C SER A 61 -13.08 8.96 7.30
N PHE A 62 -14.14 8.45 6.67
CA PHE A 62 -14.18 8.14 5.24
C PHE A 62 -13.86 9.36 4.37
N LEU A 63 -14.43 10.53 4.66
CA LEU A 63 -14.13 11.77 3.96
C LEU A 63 -12.66 12.20 4.15
N LYS A 64 -12.09 12.00 5.35
CA LYS A 64 -10.67 12.25 5.61
C LYS A 64 -9.76 11.25 4.86
N ASP A 65 -10.18 10.00 4.73
CA ASP A 65 -9.47 8.99 3.96
C ASP A 65 -9.52 9.31 2.47
N MET A 66 -10.65 9.81 1.95
CA MET A 66 -10.74 10.34 0.58
C MET A 66 -9.74 11.48 0.35
N GLU A 67 -9.65 12.43 1.28
CA GLU A 67 -8.67 13.53 1.21
C GLU A 67 -7.23 12.99 1.16
N LYS A 68 -6.91 12.04 2.05
CA LYS A 68 -5.62 11.35 2.12
C LYS A 68 -5.28 10.66 0.80
N TYR A 69 -6.20 9.86 0.25
CA TYR A 69 -5.97 9.08 -0.97
C TYR A 69 -5.87 9.95 -2.22
N ASN A 70 -6.67 11.00 -2.32
CA ASN A 70 -6.54 11.97 -3.40
C ASN A 70 -5.18 12.67 -3.37
N LYS A 71 -4.71 13.08 -2.18
CA LYS A 71 -3.37 13.68 -2.04
C LYS A 71 -2.28 12.69 -2.44
N LEU A 72 -2.39 11.43 -2.03
CA LEU A 72 -1.45 10.37 -2.38
C LEU A 72 -1.38 10.18 -3.91
N ALA A 73 -2.53 10.12 -4.58
CA ALA A 73 -2.62 10.01 -6.03
C ALA A 73 -2.02 11.23 -6.75
N ILE A 74 -2.32 12.45 -6.29
CA ILE A 74 -1.73 13.69 -6.85
C ILE A 74 -0.20 13.67 -6.75
N MET A 75 0.37 13.02 -5.73
CA MET A 75 1.82 12.86 -5.55
C MET A 75 2.42 11.74 -6.42
N GLY A 76 1.65 11.17 -7.34
CA GLY A 76 2.08 10.18 -8.32
C GLY A 76 2.09 8.74 -7.81
N PHE A 77 1.48 8.46 -6.66
CA PHE A 77 1.44 7.10 -6.12
C PHE A 77 0.27 6.29 -6.70
N SER A 78 0.55 5.05 -7.06
CA SER A 78 -0.47 4.00 -7.17
C SER A 78 -0.92 3.58 -5.77
N LEU A 79 -2.22 3.35 -5.57
CA LEU A 79 -2.77 2.88 -4.29
C LEU A 79 -3.54 1.56 -4.50
N LEU A 80 -3.11 0.51 -3.82
CA LEU A 80 -3.86 -0.75 -3.69
C LEU A 80 -4.44 -0.84 -2.28
N ARG A 81 -5.71 -1.26 -2.17
CA ARG A 81 -6.42 -1.34 -0.90
C ARG A 81 -6.94 -2.75 -0.69
N PHE A 82 -6.69 -3.31 0.48
CA PHE A 82 -7.09 -4.68 0.82
C PHE A 82 -7.81 -4.71 2.15
N THR A 83 -8.67 -5.69 2.36
CA THR A 83 -9.14 -6.04 3.70
C THR A 83 -8.10 -6.89 4.44
N PRO A 84 -8.14 -6.98 5.78
CA PRO A 84 -7.32 -7.94 6.52
C PRO A 84 -7.47 -9.38 6.02
N GLN A 85 -8.65 -9.76 5.53
CA GLN A 85 -8.88 -11.08 4.95
C GLN A 85 -8.12 -11.26 3.64
N GLN A 86 -8.20 -10.31 2.70
CA GLN A 86 -7.47 -10.37 1.42
C GLN A 86 -5.94 -10.35 1.61
N TRP A 87 -5.48 -9.65 2.66
CA TRP A 87 -4.10 -9.75 3.10
C TRP A 87 -3.78 -11.17 3.59
N GLY A 88 -4.59 -11.69 4.52
CA GLY A 88 -4.43 -13.00 5.14
C GLY A 88 -4.66 -14.21 4.22
N THR A 89 -5.29 -14.07 3.06
CA THR A 89 -5.43 -15.14 2.04
C THR A 89 -4.36 -15.09 0.96
N GLY A 90 -3.58 -14.01 0.86
CA GLY A 90 -2.52 -13.83 -0.13
C GLY A 90 -2.98 -13.24 -1.46
N GLU A 91 -4.26 -12.85 -1.56
CA GLU A 91 -4.77 -12.08 -2.70
C GLU A 91 -3.99 -10.77 -2.87
N ALA A 92 -3.62 -10.13 -1.75
CA ALA A 92 -2.76 -8.95 -1.77
C ALA A 92 -1.41 -9.23 -2.44
N ALA A 93 -0.75 -10.34 -2.10
CA ALA A 93 0.55 -10.70 -2.68
C ALA A 93 0.47 -10.89 -4.20
N LEU A 94 -0.57 -11.57 -4.68
CA LEU A 94 -0.80 -11.78 -6.13
C LEU A 94 -1.08 -10.46 -6.86
N THR A 95 -1.83 -9.56 -6.24
CA THR A 95 -2.16 -8.26 -6.83
C THR A 95 -0.94 -7.35 -6.89
N ILE A 96 -0.13 -7.33 -5.82
CA ILE A 96 1.14 -6.59 -5.78
C ILE A 96 2.09 -7.13 -6.85
N GLN A 97 2.22 -8.46 -7.00
CA GLN A 97 3.02 -9.05 -8.07
C GLN A 97 2.56 -8.58 -9.45
N LYS A 98 1.26 -8.66 -9.75
CA LYS A 98 0.71 -8.17 -11.02
C LYS A 98 1.03 -6.69 -11.26
N TRP A 99 1.01 -5.87 -10.21
CA TRP A 99 1.41 -4.48 -10.32
C TRP A 99 2.89 -4.37 -10.74
N PHE A 100 3.81 -5.07 -10.07
CA PHE A 100 5.23 -5.07 -10.45
C PHE A 100 5.46 -5.61 -11.87
N ASP A 101 4.76 -6.67 -12.28
CA ASP A 101 4.83 -7.25 -13.63
C ASP A 101 4.34 -6.27 -14.71
N GLY A 102 3.32 -5.47 -14.41
CA GLY A 102 2.80 -4.43 -15.31
C GLY A 102 3.66 -3.17 -15.38
N HIS A 103 4.57 -2.96 -14.42
CA HIS A 103 5.37 -1.74 -14.28
C HIS A 103 6.89 -1.99 -14.43
N GLN A 104 7.27 -3.08 -15.13
CA GLN A 104 8.66 -3.52 -15.34
C GLN A 104 9.59 -2.45 -15.93
N ALA A 105 9.06 -1.48 -16.69
CA ALA A 105 9.84 -0.34 -17.20
C ALA A 105 10.37 0.56 -16.06
N ILE A 106 9.54 0.84 -15.06
CA ILE A 106 9.91 1.62 -13.86
C ILE A 106 10.97 0.89 -13.04
N ILE A 107 10.94 -0.45 -13.01
CA ILE A 107 11.91 -1.27 -12.29
C ILE A 107 13.31 -1.20 -12.93
N LYS A 108 13.38 -1.19 -14.27
CA LYS A 108 14.65 -1.16 -15.01
C LYS A 108 15.39 0.18 -14.86
N GLU A 109 14.66 1.30 -14.82
CA GLU A 109 15.25 2.64 -14.65
C GLU A 109 15.87 2.82 -13.25
N HIS A 110 15.25 2.28 -12.20
CA HIS A 110 15.77 2.41 -10.83
C HIS A 110 16.79 1.35 -10.42
N GLY A 111 17.03 0.33 -11.27
CA GLY A 111 18.04 -0.71 -11.04
C GLY A 111 19.45 -0.36 -11.55
N GLN A 112 19.64 0.78 -12.23
CA GLN A 112 20.94 1.19 -12.81
C GLN A 112 21.73 2.19 -11.94
N ASP A 113 21.15 2.72 -10.86
CA ASP A 113 21.80 3.73 -9.99
C ASP A 113 22.65 3.14 -8.84
N CYS A 114 22.97 1.84 -8.89
CA CYS A 114 23.77 1.15 -7.87
C CYS A 114 25.10 0.56 -8.41
N THR A 115 25.72 1.20 -9.40
CA THR A 115 27.08 0.84 -9.86
C THR A 115 28.07 1.97 -9.61
#